data_AF-A0A4Y1R0J0-F1
#
_entry.id   AF-A0A4Y1R0J0-F1
#
_cell.length_a   1.000
_cell.length_b   1.000
_cell.length_c   1.000
_cell.angle_alpha   90.00
_cell.angle_beta   90.00
_cell.angle_gamma   90.00
#
_symmetry.space_group_name_H-M   'P 1'
#
loop_
_entity.id
_entity.type
_entity.pdbx_description
1 polymer ?
#
loop_
_entity_poly.entity_id
_entity_poly.type
_entity_poly.pdbx_seq_one_letter_code
_entity_poly.pdbx_strand_id
1 'polypeptide(L)'
;HIMGSSNENGGAWSMMDVSLCEAWVQGNWFYTYEMALSSRWKVLNKELGKWRNALAKAIDNQRSGENLSNEIIQAQMWFGATGQGKKSFNHTHCWEVVKTCKRFQIIPTGPTVVLNETPLHETPASDSPMDSR
;
A
#
# COMPACT_ATOMS: atom_id res chain seq x y z
N HIS A 1 -36.16 1.01 7.69
CA HIS A 1 -35.30 0.71 6.54
C HIS A 1 -34.08 -0.05 7.07
N ILE A 2 -34.11 -1.39 7.05
CA ILE A 2 -32.96 -2.22 7.44
C ILE A 2 -32.18 -2.45 6.14
N MET A 3 -31.08 -1.73 5.94
CA MET A 3 -30.15 -2.03 4.85
C MET A 3 -29.31 -3.22 5.32
N GLY A 4 -29.76 -4.42 4.95
CA GLY A 4 -29.09 -5.68 5.28
C GLY A 4 -27.66 -5.69 4.75
N SER A 5 -26.74 -5.93 5.67
CA SER A 5 -25.28 -5.92 5.53
C SER A 5 -24.74 -6.72 4.34
N SER A 6 -23.68 -6.12 3.78
CA SER A 6 -22.58 -6.67 3.00
C SER A 6 -22.39 -8.20 3.02
N ASN A 7 -22.47 -8.79 1.83
CA ASN A 7 -21.63 -9.87 1.30
C ASN A 7 -21.03 -10.88 2.30
N GLU A 8 -21.82 -11.88 2.68
CA GLU A 8 -21.36 -13.08 3.41
C GLU A 8 -20.49 -14.02 2.54
N ASN A 9 -20.29 -13.69 1.26
CA ASN A 9 -19.42 -14.46 0.35
C ASN A 9 -17.93 -14.07 0.45
N GLY A 10 -17.56 -13.03 1.22
CA GLY A 10 -16.17 -12.54 1.28
C GLY A 10 -15.19 -13.46 2.03
N GLY A 11 -15.67 -14.27 2.98
CA GLY A 11 -14.82 -15.09 3.85
C GLY A 11 -14.20 -16.31 3.15
N ALA A 12 -14.98 -17.03 2.33
CA ALA A 12 -14.49 -18.22 1.64
C ALA A 12 -13.54 -17.89 0.47
N TRP A 13 -13.76 -16.75 -0.20
CA TRP A 13 -12.91 -16.29 -1.29
C TRP A 13 -11.55 -15.80 -0.78
N SER A 14 -11.54 -15.01 0.30
CA SER A 14 -10.30 -14.45 0.85
C SER A 14 -9.32 -15.49 1.39
N MET A 15 -9.78 -16.53 2.08
CA MET A 15 -8.89 -17.57 2.63
C MET A 15 -8.23 -18.42 1.53
N MET A 16 -8.99 -18.75 0.48
CA MET A 16 -8.47 -19.50 -0.67
C MET A 16 -7.46 -18.65 -1.46
N ASP A 17 -7.75 -17.36 -1.66
CA ASP A 17 -6.86 -16.40 -2.33
C ASP A 17 -5.56 -16.12 -1.56
N VAL A 18 -5.59 -16.10 -0.22
CA VAL A 18 -4.38 -15.96 0.62
C VAL A 18 -3.49 -17.19 0.50
N SER A 19 -4.06 -18.39 0.59
CA SER A 19 -3.31 -19.65 0.44
C SER A 19 -2.63 -19.75 -0.93
N LEU A 20 -3.32 -19.28 -1.98
CA LEU A 20 -2.78 -19.15 -3.32
C LEU A 20 -1.57 -18.19 -3.34
N CYS A 21 -1.69 -17.01 -2.72
CA CYS A 21 -0.57 -16.08 -2.60
C CYS A 21 0.64 -16.68 -1.85
N GLU A 22 0.43 -17.35 -0.72
CA GLU A 22 1.50 -17.94 0.09
C GLU A 22 2.28 -19.02 -0.70
N ALA A 23 1.57 -19.91 -1.38
CA ALA A 23 2.18 -20.93 -2.23
C ALA A 23 3.00 -20.30 -3.38
N TRP A 24 2.54 -19.16 -3.89
CA TRP A 24 3.24 -18.41 -4.94
C TRP A 24 4.54 -17.81 -4.42
N VAL A 25 4.51 -17.16 -3.24
CA VAL A 25 5.69 -16.58 -2.59
C VAL A 25 6.73 -17.66 -2.25
N GLN A 26 6.27 -18.82 -1.78
CA GLN A 26 7.14 -19.95 -1.40
C GLN A 26 7.74 -20.70 -2.60
N GLY A 27 7.34 -20.37 -3.83
CA GLY A 27 7.90 -20.97 -5.04
C GLY A 27 7.58 -22.46 -5.20
N ASN A 28 6.45 -22.93 -4.64
CA ASN A 28 6.05 -24.32 -4.76
C ASN A 28 5.65 -24.63 -6.22
N TRP A 29 6.53 -25.31 -6.96
CA TRP A 29 6.43 -25.47 -8.43
C TRP A 29 5.10 -26.09 -8.89
N PHE A 30 4.62 -27.12 -8.20
CA PHE A 30 3.37 -27.80 -8.58
C PHE A 30 2.16 -26.87 -8.43
N TYR A 31 2.01 -26.24 -7.27
CA TYR A 31 0.91 -25.31 -6.99
C TYR A 31 1.04 -24.02 -7.81
N THR A 32 2.23 -23.47 -7.99
CA THR A 32 2.44 -22.28 -8.84
C THR A 32 2.10 -22.51 -10.30
N TYR A 33 2.34 -23.72 -10.82
CA TYR A 33 1.93 -24.11 -12.18
C TYR A 33 0.40 -24.21 -12.29
N GLU A 34 -0.27 -24.91 -11.37
CA GLU A 34 -1.74 -24.96 -11.34
C GLU A 34 -2.36 -23.56 -11.16
N MET A 35 -1.77 -22.72 -10.31
CA MET A 35 -2.18 -21.33 -10.13
C MET A 35 -2.00 -20.49 -11.38
N ALA A 36 -0.87 -20.61 -12.08
CA ALA A 36 -0.63 -19.88 -13.33
C ALA A 36 -1.71 -20.21 -14.38
N LEU A 37 -2.29 -21.40 -14.32
CA LEU A 37 -3.37 -21.84 -15.19
C LEU A 37 -4.77 -21.43 -14.68
N SER A 38 -4.96 -21.35 -13.37
CA SER A 38 -6.22 -21.01 -12.70
C SER A 38 -6.78 -19.64 -13.14
N SER A 39 -8.08 -19.61 -13.45
CA SER A 39 -8.80 -18.38 -13.76
C SER A 39 -8.86 -17.41 -12.58
N ARG A 40 -8.97 -17.94 -11.35
CA ARG A 40 -9.01 -17.14 -10.11
C ARG A 40 -7.71 -16.38 -9.89
N TRP A 41 -6.58 -17.06 -10.03
CA TRP A 41 -5.27 -16.43 -9.92
C TRP A 41 -5.05 -15.35 -10.97
N LYS A 42 -5.47 -15.58 -12.23
CA LYS A 42 -5.36 -14.57 -13.30
C LYS A 42 -6.10 -13.28 -12.95
N VAL A 43 -7.31 -13.38 -12.38
CA VAL A 43 -8.08 -12.22 -11.92
C VAL A 43 -7.40 -11.55 -10.73
N LEU A 44 -7.06 -12.32 -9.69
CA LEU A 44 -6.41 -11.82 -8.48
C LEU A 44 -5.07 -11.11 -8.79
N ASN A 45 -4.20 -11.74 -9.57
CA ASN A 45 -2.91 -11.20 -9.98
C ASN A 45 -3.05 -9.89 -10.76
N LYS A 46 -4.11 -9.74 -11.56
CA LYS A 46 -4.42 -8.49 -12.27
C LYS A 46 -4.86 -7.40 -11.29
N GLU A 47 -5.72 -7.72 -10.34
CA GLU A 47 -6.17 -6.77 -9.31
C GLU A 47 -5.00 -6.33 -8.40
N LEU A 48 -4.14 -7.27 -7.99
CA LEU A 48 -2.91 -6.99 -7.24
C LEU A 48 -1.95 -6.07 -8.01
N GLY A 49 -1.81 -6.28 -9.32
CA GLY A 49 -0.99 -5.41 -10.18
C GLY A 49 -1.55 -3.98 -10.29
N LYS A 50 -2.87 -3.83 -10.42
CA LYS A 50 -3.54 -2.52 -10.40
C LYS A 50 -3.37 -1.82 -9.05
N TRP A 51 -3.55 -2.58 -7.96
CA TRP A 51 -3.39 -2.08 -6.60
C TRP A 51 -1.95 -1.60 -6.35
N ARG A 52 -0.94 -2.37 -6.76
CA ARG A 52 0.46 -1.93 -6.74
C ARG A 52 0.67 -0.60 -7.47
N ASN A 53 0.12 -0.45 -8.67
CA ASN A 53 0.26 0.80 -9.43
C ASN A 53 -0.45 1.98 -8.76
N ALA A 54 -1.60 1.75 -8.13
CA ALA A 54 -2.32 2.76 -7.37
C ALA A 54 -1.55 3.20 -6.12
N LEU A 55 -0.93 2.25 -5.41
CA LEU A 55 -0.04 2.52 -4.28
C LEU A 55 1.21 3.29 -4.71
N ALA A 56 1.84 2.94 -5.82
CA ALA A 56 2.99 3.68 -6.33
C ALA A 56 2.64 5.15 -6.59
N LYS A 57 1.47 5.42 -7.21
CA LYS A 57 0.97 6.78 -7.40
C LYS A 57 0.66 7.50 -6.08
N ALA A 58 0.11 6.80 -5.10
CA ALA A 58 -0.15 7.38 -3.78
C ALA A 58 1.16 7.78 -3.09
N ILE A 59 2.16 6.90 -3.08
CA ILE A 59 3.49 7.13 -2.49
C ILE A 59 4.20 8.31 -3.17
N ASP A 60 4.19 8.36 -4.51
CA ASP A 60 4.80 9.47 -5.25
C ASP A 60 4.14 10.83 -4.92
N ASN A 61 2.82 10.83 -4.66
CA ASN A 61 2.08 12.02 -4.26
C ASN A 61 2.27 12.40 -2.77
N GLN A 62 2.64 11.44 -1.92
CA GLN A 62 2.75 11.63 -0.47
C GLN A 62 4.02 12.37 -0.02
N ARG A 63 4.85 12.84 -0.95
CA ARG A 63 5.99 13.74 -0.69
C ARG A 63 5.61 15.08 -0.02
N SER A 64 4.34 15.28 0.36
CA SER A 64 3.85 16.30 1.30
C SER A 64 3.99 15.93 2.79
N GLY A 65 4.44 14.71 3.13
CA GLY A 65 4.88 14.35 4.49
C GLY A 65 3.81 13.71 5.40
N GLU A 66 3.10 12.65 4.95
CA GLU A 66 2.02 12.06 5.76
C GLU A 66 2.05 10.53 5.95
N ASN A 67 1.33 10.06 6.97
CA ASN A 67 1.36 8.71 7.55
C ASN A 67 0.88 7.59 6.60
N LEU A 68 1.32 6.34 6.80
CA LEU A 68 0.94 5.13 6.04
C LEU A 68 -0.58 4.95 5.85
N SER A 69 -1.40 5.39 6.82
CA SER A 69 -2.86 5.39 6.68
C SER A 69 -3.35 6.20 5.46
N ASN A 70 -2.70 7.33 5.19
CA ASN A 70 -3.02 8.18 4.04
C ASN A 70 -2.62 7.51 2.72
N GLU A 71 -1.58 6.67 2.68
CA GLU A 71 -1.20 5.92 1.47
C GLU A 71 -2.27 4.92 1.06
N ILE A 72 -2.78 4.12 2.01
CA ILE A 72 -3.80 3.11 1.72
C ILE A 72 -5.11 3.78 1.27
N ILE A 73 -5.51 4.88 1.93
CA ILE A 73 -6.70 5.65 1.56
C ILE A 73 -6.54 6.26 0.16
N GLN A 74 -5.40 6.87 -0.12
CA GLN A 74 -5.11 7.45 -1.44
C GLN A 74 -5.03 6.37 -2.53
N ALA A 75 -4.43 5.21 -2.22
CA ALA A 75 -4.35 4.10 -3.15
C ALA A 75 -5.74 3.52 -3.46
N GLN A 76 -6.65 3.45 -2.49
CA GLN A 76 -8.07 3.09 -2.73
C GLN A 76 -8.74 4.06 -3.69
N MET A 77 -8.50 5.37 -3.52
CA MET A 77 -9.02 6.39 -4.44
C MET A 77 -8.47 6.21 -5.85
N TRP A 78 -7.14 6.04 -6.00
CA TRP A 78 -6.50 5.84 -7.29
C TRP A 78 -6.95 4.55 -7.97
N PHE A 79 -7.09 3.48 -7.19
CA PHE A 79 -7.57 2.18 -7.67
C PHE A 79 -8.99 2.30 -8.24
N GLY A 80 -9.90 2.92 -7.48
CA GLY A 80 -11.29 3.16 -7.90
C GLY A 80 -11.41 4.09 -9.10
N ALA A 81 -10.53 5.09 -9.25
CA ALA A 81 -10.50 6.00 -10.39
C ALA A 81 -10.07 5.32 -11.71
N THR A 82 -9.26 4.25 -11.63
CA THR A 82 -8.83 3.45 -12.79
C THR A 82 -9.79 2.32 -13.19
N GLY A 83 -10.86 2.06 -12.42
CA GLY A 83 -11.80 0.95 -12.68
C GLY A 83 -13.12 1.38 -13.33
N GLN A 84 -13.69 0.53 -14.19
CA GLN A 84 -15.05 0.64 -14.76
C GLN A 84 -16.15 0.39 -13.70
N GLY A 85 -16.04 1.04 -12.54
CA GLY A 85 -16.94 0.90 -11.40
C GLY A 85 -16.22 1.25 -10.12
N LYS A 86 -16.88 2.02 -9.25
CA LYS A 86 -16.40 2.40 -7.90
C LYS A 86 -16.32 1.18 -6.99
N LYS A 87 -15.39 0.26 -7.23
CA LYS A 87 -15.10 -0.87 -6.32
C LYS A 87 -13.81 -0.59 -5.56
N SER A 88 -13.89 -0.66 -4.24
CA SER A 88 -12.72 -0.65 -3.37
C SER A 88 -11.93 -1.95 -3.57
N PHE A 89 -10.62 -1.87 -3.39
CA PHE A 89 -9.77 -3.04 -3.30
C PHE A 89 -10.09 -3.78 -2.00
N ASN A 90 -10.48 -5.06 -2.12
CA ASN A 90 -10.95 -5.90 -1.03
C ASN A 90 -10.02 -7.11 -0.75
N HIS A 91 -8.88 -7.21 -1.43
CA HIS A 91 -7.91 -8.30 -1.28
C HIS A 91 -6.68 -7.88 -0.44
N THR A 92 -6.89 -7.10 0.62
CA THR A 92 -5.81 -6.56 1.47
C THR A 92 -4.91 -7.64 2.07
N HIS A 93 -5.49 -8.77 2.50
CA HIS A 93 -4.68 -9.87 3.07
C HIS A 93 -3.78 -10.51 2.01
N CYS A 94 -4.29 -10.73 0.79
CA CYS A 94 -3.48 -11.20 -0.33
C CYS A 94 -2.35 -10.23 -0.68
N TRP A 95 -2.61 -8.92 -0.58
CA TRP A 95 -1.59 -7.89 -0.79
C TRP A 95 -0.47 -7.98 0.25
N GLU A 96 -0.81 -8.12 1.53
CA GLU A 96 0.19 -8.25 2.60
C GLU A 96 1.12 -9.45 2.41
N VAL A 97 0.61 -10.55 1.83
CA VAL A 97 1.43 -11.72 1.50
C VAL A 97 2.38 -11.45 0.33
N VAL A 98 1.91 -10.81 -0.75
CA VAL A 98 2.71 -10.70 -2.00
C VAL A 98 3.57 -9.45 -2.09
N LYS A 99 3.32 -8.39 -1.31
CA LYS A 99 3.99 -7.08 -1.43
C LYS A 99 5.51 -7.14 -1.25
N THR A 100 6.02 -8.15 -0.54
CA THR A 100 7.46 -8.38 -0.32
C THR A 100 8.14 -9.11 -1.48
N CYS A 101 7.36 -9.67 -2.42
CA CYS A 101 7.90 -10.37 -3.58
C CYS A 101 8.40 -9.37 -4.62
N LYS A 102 9.57 -9.65 -5.22
CA LYS A 102 10.21 -8.80 -6.24
C LYS A 102 9.28 -8.34 -7.37
N ARG A 103 8.29 -9.15 -7.75
CA ARG A 103 7.32 -8.83 -8.81
C ARG A 103 6.31 -7.74 -8.42
N PHE A 104 5.96 -7.67 -7.14
CA PHE A 104 4.97 -6.73 -6.60
C PHE A 104 5.57 -5.64 -5.72
N GLN A 105 6.86 -5.75 -5.40
CA GLN A 105 7.60 -4.72 -4.69
C GLN A 105 7.47 -3.38 -5.41
N ILE A 106 7.07 -2.37 -4.66
CA ILE A 106 7.06 -0.99 -5.13
C ILE A 106 8.43 -0.42 -4.79
N ILE A 107 9.19 -0.04 -5.80
CA ILE A 107 10.46 0.65 -5.62
C ILE A 107 10.11 2.14 -5.68
N PRO A 108 10.26 2.91 -4.59
CA PRO A 108 10.06 4.34 -4.63
C PRO A 108 11.04 4.95 -5.65
N THR A 109 10.54 5.71 -6.62
CA THR A 109 11.35 6.21 -7.74
C THR A 109 12.15 7.46 -7.38
N GLY A 110 12.61 7.60 -6.13
CA GLY A 110 13.42 8.75 -5.76
C GLY A 110 14.13 8.62 -4.43
N PRO A 111 15.13 9.48 -4.18
CA PRO A 111 15.95 9.38 -2.99
C PRO A 111 15.08 9.51 -1.73
N THR A 112 15.28 8.61 -0.77
CA THR A 112 14.78 8.74 0.59
C THR A 112 15.35 10.03 1.15
N VAL A 113 14.55 11.09 1.20
CA VAL A 113 14.92 12.29 1.94
C VAL A 113 14.87 11.89 3.40
N VAL A 114 16.03 11.48 3.93
CA VAL A 114 16.22 11.38 5.36
C VAL A 114 16.11 12.81 5.84
N LEU A 115 14.97 13.17 6.43
CA LEU A 115 14.84 14.40 7.21
C LEU A 115 15.86 14.24 8.33
N ASN A 116 17.04 14.82 8.15
CA ASN A 116 17.92 15.10 9.25
C ASN A 116 17.15 16.09 10.13
N GLU A 117 16.58 15.61 11.23
CA GLU A 117 16.16 16.48 12.30
C GLU A 117 17.41 17.19 12.79
N THR A 118 17.69 18.35 12.20
CA THR A 118 18.70 19.27 12.70
C THR A 118 18.08 19.81 13.97
N PRO A 119 18.65 19.58 15.17
CA PRO A 119 18.19 20.27 16.36
C PRO A 119 18.61 21.73 16.18
N LEU A 120 17.74 22.53 15.58
CA LEU A 120 17.81 23.99 15.67
C LEU A 120 17.41 24.33 17.09
N HIS A 121 18.31 24.08 18.04
CA HIS A 121 18.20 24.67 19.35
C HIS A 121 18.37 26.17 19.16
N GLU A 122 17.27 26.88 19.31
CA GLU A 122 17.20 28.32 19.20
C GLU A 122 18.24 28.97 20.12
N THR A 123 18.99 29.91 19.55
CA THR A 123 19.78 30.87 20.31
C THR A 123 18.80 31.83 21.00
N PRO A 124 18.78 31.95 22.33
CA PRO A 124 18.13 33.08 22.96
C PRO A 124 19.04 34.30 22.77
N ALA A 125 18.51 35.34 22.12
CA ALA A 125 19.08 36.67 22.18
C ALA A 125 19.10 37.11 23.66
N SER A 126 20.28 37.18 24.26
CA SER A 126 20.44 37.82 25.57
C SER A 126 20.70 39.30 25.32
N ASP A 127 19.66 40.10 25.53
CA ASP A 127 19.71 41.56 25.58
C ASP A 127 20.84 42.03 26.51
N SER A 128 21.71 42.89 25.99
CA SER A 128 22.61 43.71 26.81
C SER A 128 21.86 44.92 27.35
N PRO A 129 22.01 45.28 28.63
CA PRO A 129 21.93 46.66 29.06
C PRO A 129 23.34 47.23 29.27
N MET A 130 23.49 48.49 28.87
CA MET A 130 24.66 49.34 29.05
C MET A 130 25.15 49.33 30.50
N ASP A 131 26.46 49.16 30.71
CA ASP A 131 27.13 49.63 31.92
C ASP A 131 28.07 50.78 31.54
N SER A 132 27.91 51.89 32.26
CA SER A 132 28.62 53.14 32.08
C SER A 132 29.64 53.27 33.21
N ARG A 133 30.93 53.23 32.90
CA ARG A 133 31.93 54.06 33.57
C ARG A 133 33.22 54.21 32.77
#